data_AF-A0A5D0EKT0-F1
#
_entry.id   AF-A0A5D0EKT0-F1
#
_cell.length_a   1.000
_cell.length_b   1.000
_cell.length_c   1.000
_cell.angle_alpha   90.00
_cell.angle_beta   90.00
_cell.angle_gamma   90.00
#
_symmetry.space_group_name_H-M   'P 1'
#
loop_
_entity.id
_entity.type
_entity.pdbx_description
1 polymer ?
#
loop_
_entity_poly.entity_id
_entity_poly.type
_entity_poly.pdbx_seq_one_letter_code
_entity_poly.pdbx_strand_id
1 'polypeptide(L)'
;MSERIKRHIASRLNFVNDDVVEIARPLSSILSTFIYTLIFIIIIFISADIFMPSYNEDPLRDSFDAWVNPENLDQRKYESYISYSLYRKAELEQKIKESIFTDYVEKELAKLKIPTLEEYKNKYPDRNERYKVWGFIYYVLPIILILINWLIPESRPIRLDRRNGIIYFKSWWKYFIYRIPIDSFEQSTPNEMHIGL
;
A
#
# COMPACT_ATOMS: atom_id res chain seq x y z
N MET A 1 14.73 -36.22 -13.48
CA MET A 1 13.63 -35.22 -13.30
C MET A 1 12.31 -35.96 -13.44
N SER A 2 11.40 -35.89 -12.44
CA SER A 2 10.21 -36.76 -12.43
C SER A 2 9.18 -36.35 -13.49
N GLU A 3 8.49 -37.33 -14.08
CA GLU A 3 7.36 -37.20 -15.04
C GLU A 3 6.35 -36.11 -14.63
N ARG A 4 6.09 -36.00 -13.32
CA ARG A 4 5.14 -35.05 -12.74
C ARG A 4 5.58 -33.60 -12.93
N ILE A 5 6.89 -33.33 -12.84
CA ILE A 5 7.46 -31.99 -13.03
C ILE A 5 7.39 -31.61 -14.51
N LYS A 6 7.66 -32.55 -15.43
CA LYS A 6 7.57 -32.31 -16.88
C LYS A 6 6.16 -31.91 -17.31
N ARG A 7 5.13 -32.66 -16.88
CA ARG A 7 3.72 -32.32 -17.19
C ARG A 7 3.28 -30.99 -16.59
N HIS A 8 3.74 -30.67 -15.38
CA HIS A 8 3.42 -29.41 -14.72
C HIS A 8 4.04 -28.19 -15.40
N ILE A 9 5.23 -28.34 -16.00
CA ILE A 9 5.86 -27.31 -16.81
C ILE A 9 5.14 -27.21 -18.17
N ALA A 10 4.87 -28.35 -18.81
CA ALA A 10 4.21 -28.40 -20.12
C ALA A 10 2.81 -27.75 -20.11
N SER A 11 2.03 -27.92 -19.04
CA SER A 11 0.71 -27.30 -18.91
C SER A 11 0.74 -25.76 -18.75
N ARG A 12 1.92 -25.15 -18.69
CA ARG A 12 2.11 -23.71 -18.53
C ARG A 12 2.82 -23.05 -19.72
N LEU A 13 3.09 -23.83 -20.77
CA LEU A 13 3.70 -23.39 -22.02
C LEU A 13 2.61 -23.10 -23.04
N ASN A 14 2.51 -21.85 -23.48
CA ASN A 14 1.72 -21.47 -24.66
C ASN A 14 2.69 -21.25 -25.84
N PHE A 15 2.54 -22.02 -26.90
CA PHE A 15 3.36 -21.85 -28.11
C PHE A 15 2.79 -20.71 -28.95
N VAL A 16 3.56 -19.64 -29.12
CA VAL A 16 3.20 -18.52 -30.01
C VAL A 16 3.67 -18.81 -31.43
N ASN A 17 4.83 -19.47 -31.56
CA ASN A 17 5.39 -20.00 -32.81
C ASN A 17 6.41 -21.12 -32.46
N ASP A 18 6.94 -21.83 -33.45
CA ASP A 18 7.90 -22.94 -33.32
C ASP A 18 9.15 -22.58 -32.48
N ASP A 19 9.55 -21.31 -32.49
CA ASP A 19 10.74 -20.79 -31.79
C ASP A 19 10.41 -19.89 -30.57
N VAL A 20 9.12 -19.67 -30.27
CA VAL A 20 8.69 -18.75 -29.21
C VAL A 20 7.62 -19.41 -28.34
N VAL A 21 7.96 -19.57 -27.07
CA VAL A 21 7.08 -20.14 -26.06
C VAL A 21 6.80 -19.09 -25.00
N GLU A 22 5.55 -18.76 -24.77
CA GLU A 22 5.14 -17.98 -23.61
C GLU A 22 4.98 -18.89 -22.40
N ILE A 23 5.71 -18.58 -21.33
CA ILE A 23 5.43 -19.19 -20.02
C ILE A 23 4.48 -18.27 -19.28
N ALA A 24 3.29 -18.77 -19.00
CA ALA A 24 2.39 -18.13 -18.05
C ALA A 24 3.06 -18.16 -16.66
N ARG A 25 3.14 -17.02 -15.97
CA ARG A 25 3.66 -17.02 -14.59
C ARG A 25 2.87 -18.02 -13.74
N PRO A 26 3.52 -18.64 -12.75
CA PRO A 26 2.77 -19.33 -11.70
C PRO A 26 1.75 -18.36 -11.11
N LEU A 27 0.47 -18.73 -11.09
CA LEU A 27 -0.58 -17.96 -10.40
C LEU A 27 -0.14 -17.59 -8.97
N SER A 28 0.66 -18.46 -8.35
CA SER A 28 1.28 -18.26 -7.03
C SER A 28 2.17 -17.02 -6.92
N SER A 29 2.80 -16.55 -8.00
CA SER A 29 3.64 -15.35 -7.98
C SER A 29 2.82 -14.07 -8.00
N ILE A 30 1.68 -14.04 -8.70
CA ILE A 30 0.79 -12.87 -8.70
C ILE A 30 0.07 -12.82 -7.37
N LEU A 31 -0.46 -13.96 -6.93
CA LEU A 31 -1.12 -14.12 -5.64
C LEU A 31 -0.21 -13.73 -4.47
N SER A 32 1.08 -14.08 -4.52
CA SER A 32 2.03 -13.69 -3.47
C SER A 32 2.26 -12.18 -3.45
N THR A 33 2.49 -11.51 -4.59
CA THR A 33 2.58 -10.03 -4.64
C THR A 33 1.31 -9.36 -4.16
N PHE A 34 0.14 -9.88 -4.52
CA PHE A 34 -1.13 -9.36 -4.06
C PHE A 34 -1.27 -9.48 -2.54
N ILE A 35 -0.95 -10.66 -1.98
CA ILE A 35 -0.95 -10.90 -0.53
C ILE A 35 0.03 -9.98 0.18
N TYR A 36 1.26 -9.82 -0.30
CA TYR A 36 2.23 -8.91 0.31
C TYR A 36 1.78 -7.46 0.27
N THR A 37 1.15 -7.04 -0.85
CA THR A 37 0.60 -5.69 -0.98
C THR A 37 -0.56 -5.48 -0.01
N LEU A 38 -1.46 -6.47 0.13
CA LEU A 38 -2.57 -6.43 1.09
C LEU A 38 -2.06 -6.34 2.53
N ILE A 39 -1.08 -7.17 2.90
CA ILE A 39 -0.45 -7.17 4.24
C ILE A 39 0.21 -5.82 4.49
N PHE A 40 0.93 -5.27 3.52
CA PHE A 40 1.58 -3.97 3.63
C PHE A 40 0.55 -2.84 3.86
N ILE A 41 -0.57 -2.86 3.12
CA ILE A 41 -1.69 -1.92 3.33
C ILE A 41 -2.24 -2.05 4.75
N ILE A 42 -2.53 -3.28 5.21
CA ILE A 42 -3.04 -3.51 6.57
C ILE A 42 -2.09 -2.97 7.64
N ILE A 43 -0.78 -3.19 7.48
CA ILE A 43 0.24 -2.65 8.41
C ILE A 43 0.22 -1.12 8.42
N ILE A 44 0.08 -0.47 7.26
CA ILE A 44 -0.04 0.98 7.17
C ILE A 44 -1.27 1.48 7.93
N PHE A 45 -2.43 0.84 7.75
CA PHE A 45 -3.66 1.22 8.46
C PHE A 45 -3.54 1.03 9.98
N ILE A 46 -2.96 -0.09 10.45
CA ILE A 46 -2.71 -0.30 11.89
C ILE A 46 -1.72 0.73 12.43
N SER A 47 -0.70 1.09 11.66
CA SER A 47 0.27 2.11 12.07
C SER A 47 -0.37 3.50 12.20
N ALA A 48 -1.44 3.80 11.47
CA ALA A 48 -2.19 5.05 11.60
C ALA A 48 -2.74 5.24 13.02
N ASP A 49 -3.38 4.19 13.54
CA ASP A 49 -4.00 4.20 14.86
C ASP A 49 -2.95 4.28 15.98
N ILE A 50 -1.75 3.74 15.76
CA ILE A 50 -0.67 3.72 16.75
C ILE A 50 0.13 5.04 16.77
N PHE A 51 0.41 5.63 15.60
CA PHE A 51 1.28 6.82 15.48
C PHE A 51 0.52 8.15 15.51
N MET A 52 -0.83 8.14 15.47
CA MET A 52 -1.65 9.31 15.74
C MET A 52 -2.53 9.14 17.00
N PRO A 53 -1.95 8.90 18.20
CA PRO A 53 -2.72 8.83 19.42
C PRO A 53 -3.06 10.27 19.85
N SER A 54 -4.22 10.75 19.44
CA SER A 54 -4.78 12.02 19.92
C SER A 54 -6.26 11.81 20.21
N TYR A 55 -6.68 12.31 21.38
CA TYR A 55 -7.93 11.96 22.06
C TYR A 55 -9.22 12.31 21.30
N ASN A 56 -9.13 12.87 20.09
CA ASN A 56 -10.24 13.27 19.21
C ASN A 56 -9.81 13.34 17.72
N GLU A 57 -8.82 12.55 17.30
CA GLU A 57 -8.38 12.52 15.90
C GLU A 57 -8.98 11.31 15.17
N ASP A 58 -9.59 11.56 14.02
CA ASP A 58 -9.94 10.54 13.03
C ASP A 58 -8.90 10.70 11.91
N PRO A 59 -7.75 10.02 12.01
CA PRO A 59 -6.59 10.28 11.16
C PRO A 59 -6.90 10.01 9.69
N LEU A 60 -7.83 9.11 9.39
CA LEU A 60 -8.29 8.84 8.03
C LEU A 60 -9.10 10.02 7.50
N ARG A 61 -10.14 10.42 8.24
CA ARG A 61 -10.98 11.56 7.85
C ARG A 61 -10.19 12.85 7.75
N ASP A 62 -9.32 13.13 8.72
CA ASP A 62 -8.50 14.34 8.73
C ASP A 62 -7.49 14.34 7.57
N SER A 63 -6.90 13.19 7.24
CA SER A 63 -6.06 13.04 6.05
C SER A 63 -6.84 13.25 4.76
N PHE A 64 -8.08 12.76 4.67
CA PHE A 64 -8.95 12.97 3.52
C PHE A 64 -9.35 14.45 3.38
N ASP A 65 -9.79 15.08 4.45
CA ASP A 65 -10.19 16.49 4.45
C ASP A 65 -9.01 17.40 4.16
N ALA A 66 -7.79 17.07 4.60
CA ALA A 66 -6.59 17.83 4.25
C ALA A 66 -6.34 17.89 2.73
N TRP A 67 -6.74 16.85 1.99
CA TRP A 67 -6.65 16.79 0.53
C TRP A 67 -7.83 17.46 -0.17
N VAL A 68 -9.04 17.25 0.32
CA VAL A 68 -10.27 17.64 -0.37
C VAL A 68 -10.79 19.01 0.07
N ASN A 69 -10.75 19.32 1.37
CA ASN A 69 -11.26 20.55 1.97
C ASN A 69 -10.40 20.98 3.17
N PRO A 70 -9.17 21.48 2.95
CA PRO A 70 -8.24 21.80 4.03
C PRO A 70 -8.77 22.90 4.97
N GLU A 71 -9.60 23.81 4.48
CA GLU A 71 -10.23 24.84 5.32
C GLU A 71 -11.19 24.25 6.36
N ASN A 72 -11.94 23.21 5.97
CA ASN A 72 -12.85 22.50 6.87
C ASN A 72 -12.08 21.76 7.97
N LEU A 73 -10.90 21.24 7.66
CA LEU A 73 -10.05 20.56 8.64
C LEU A 73 -9.59 21.53 9.73
N ASP A 74 -9.05 22.69 9.34
CA ASP A 74 -8.62 23.71 10.30
C ASP A 74 -9.77 24.19 11.18
N GLN A 75 -10.93 24.45 10.56
CA GLN A 75 -12.13 24.90 11.25
C GLN A 75 -12.59 23.86 12.29
N ARG A 76 -12.73 22.58 11.92
CA ARG A 76 -13.14 21.53 12.87
C ARG A 76 -12.15 21.32 14.00
N LYS A 77 -10.84 21.37 13.69
CA LYS A 77 -9.80 21.20 14.71
C LYS A 77 -9.77 22.38 15.66
N TYR A 78 -10.02 23.58 15.15
CA TYR A 78 -10.20 24.77 15.98
C TYR A 78 -11.45 24.65 16.87
N GLU A 79 -12.59 24.21 16.35
CA GLU A 79 -13.82 23.99 17.13
C GLU A 79 -13.62 22.94 18.23
N SER A 80 -12.91 21.86 17.92
CA SER A 80 -12.54 20.82 18.88
C SER A 80 -11.60 21.37 19.97
N TYR A 81 -10.64 22.22 19.58
CA TYR A 81 -9.74 22.90 20.51
C TYR A 81 -10.48 23.87 21.43
N ILE A 82 -11.42 24.66 20.90
CA ILE A 82 -12.27 25.54 21.71
C ILE A 82 -13.07 24.71 22.70
N SER A 83 -13.73 23.65 22.23
CA SER A 83 -14.57 22.80 23.08
C SER A 83 -13.77 22.21 24.24
N TYR A 84 -12.57 21.70 23.97
CA TYR A 84 -11.66 21.21 25.00
C TYR A 84 -11.21 22.32 25.96
N SER A 85 -10.87 23.49 25.43
CA SER A 85 -10.43 24.64 26.25
C SER A 85 -11.54 25.13 27.18
N LEU A 86 -12.78 25.19 26.71
CA LEU A 86 -13.95 25.54 27.52
C LEU A 86 -14.23 24.49 28.60
N TYR A 87 -14.16 23.20 28.26
CA TYR A 87 -14.28 22.13 29.23
C TYR A 87 -13.21 22.21 30.32
N ARG A 88 -11.94 22.38 29.93
CA ARG A 88 -10.83 22.53 30.87
C ARG A 88 -10.97 23.76 31.74
N LYS A 89 -11.45 24.87 31.18
CA LYS A 89 -11.75 26.09 31.94
C LYS A 89 -12.78 25.82 33.03
N ALA A 90 -13.90 25.18 32.69
CA ALA A 90 -14.94 24.82 33.66
C ALA A 90 -14.42 23.85 34.75
N GLU A 91 -13.58 22.88 34.39
CA GLU A 91 -12.93 21.96 35.33
C GLU A 91 -12.05 22.71 36.35
N LEU A 92 -11.25 23.67 35.87
CA LEU A 92 -10.37 24.48 36.73
C LEU A 92 -11.20 25.42 37.63
N GLU A 93 -12.25 26.06 37.10
CA GLU A 93 -13.17 26.89 37.89
C GLU A 93 -13.87 26.08 39.00
N GLN A 94 -14.25 24.83 38.72
CA GLN A 94 -14.80 23.93 39.74
C GLN A 94 -13.76 23.61 40.83
N LYS A 95 -12.51 23.31 40.48
CA LYS A 95 -11.43 23.05 41.45
C LYS A 95 -11.15 24.25 42.37
N ILE A 96 -11.25 25.48 41.84
CA ILE A 96 -11.18 26.71 42.64
C ILE A 96 -12.34 26.77 43.63
N LYS A 97 -13.57 26.48 43.19
CA LYS A 97 -14.75 26.45 44.06
C LYS A 97 -14.63 25.42 45.19
N GLU A 98 -13.99 24.30 44.91
CA GLU A 98 -13.68 23.25 45.89
C GLU A 98 -12.48 23.59 46.80
N SER A 99 -11.87 24.77 46.62
CA SER A 99 -10.70 25.26 47.39
C SER A 99 -9.47 24.35 47.27
N ILE A 100 -9.31 23.67 46.14
CA ILE A 100 -8.21 22.76 45.87
C ILE A 100 -7.10 23.52 45.12
N PHE A 101 -5.94 23.69 45.75
CA PHE A 101 -4.73 24.30 45.15
C PHE A 101 -5.00 25.65 44.43
N THR A 102 -5.76 26.54 45.06
CA THR A 102 -6.33 27.78 44.46
C THR A 102 -5.29 28.60 43.69
N ASP A 103 -4.14 28.91 44.30
CA ASP A 103 -3.07 29.69 43.66
C ASP A 103 -2.48 29.03 42.40
N TYR A 104 -2.41 27.69 42.38
CA TYR A 104 -1.91 26.93 41.23
C TYR A 104 -2.95 26.89 40.10
N VAL A 105 -4.21 26.62 40.47
CA VAL A 105 -5.32 26.51 39.52
C VAL A 105 -5.63 27.87 38.88
N GLU A 106 -5.58 28.96 39.64
CA GLU A 106 -5.72 30.33 39.11
C GLU A 106 -4.62 30.67 38.11
N LYS A 107 -3.37 30.23 38.35
CA LYS A 107 -2.27 30.38 37.38
C LYS A 107 -2.48 29.56 36.12
N GLU A 108 -3.03 28.34 36.21
CA GLU A 108 -3.40 27.55 35.02
C GLU A 108 -4.54 28.20 34.24
N LEU A 109 -5.58 28.69 34.94
CA LEU A 109 -6.72 29.37 34.32
C LEU A 109 -6.29 30.65 33.59
N ALA A 110 -5.40 31.44 34.19
CA ALA A 110 -4.87 32.66 33.57
C ALA A 110 -4.03 32.39 32.31
N LYS A 111 -3.42 31.20 32.19
CA LYS A 111 -2.69 30.77 30.99
C LYS A 111 -3.61 30.29 29.87
N LEU A 112 -4.87 29.99 30.18
CA LEU A 112 -5.83 29.40 29.26
C LEU A 112 -6.47 30.49 28.38
N LYS A 113 -5.67 31.03 27.45
CA LYS A 113 -6.15 31.96 26.42
C LYS A 113 -6.71 31.16 25.24
N ILE A 114 -7.98 31.35 24.92
CA ILE A 114 -8.58 30.82 23.69
C ILE A 114 -8.09 31.70 22.53
N PRO A 115 -7.28 31.17 21.60
CA PRO A 115 -6.78 31.91 20.46
C PRO A 115 -7.88 32.14 19.42
N THR A 116 -7.69 33.08 18.50
CA THR A 116 -8.52 33.17 17.28
C THR A 116 -8.19 32.04 16.31
N LEU A 117 -9.04 31.80 15.30
CA LEU A 117 -8.75 30.80 14.26
C LEU A 117 -7.41 31.05 13.56
N GLU A 118 -7.10 32.32 13.30
CA GLU A 118 -5.87 32.72 12.62
C GLU A 118 -4.64 32.52 13.52
N GLU A 119 -4.72 32.90 14.80
CA GLU A 119 -3.70 32.60 15.80
C GLU A 119 -3.49 31.08 15.95
N TYR A 120 -4.57 30.31 15.89
CA TYR A 120 -4.54 28.85 15.96
C TYR A 120 -3.86 28.23 14.74
N LYS A 121 -4.16 28.69 13.52
CA LYS A 121 -3.48 28.26 12.29
C LYS A 121 -1.98 28.57 12.34
N ASN A 122 -1.62 29.77 12.80
CA ASN A 122 -0.21 30.17 12.96
C ASN A 122 0.54 29.34 14.01
N LYS A 123 -0.15 28.84 15.04
CA LYS A 123 0.43 27.92 16.03
C LYS A 123 0.68 26.52 15.45
N TYR A 124 -0.05 26.13 14.42
CA TYR A 124 0.03 24.80 13.79
C TYR A 124 0.10 24.89 12.25
N PRO A 125 1.11 25.56 11.68
CA PRO A 125 1.13 25.89 10.24
C PRO A 125 1.22 24.64 9.37
N ASP A 126 2.01 23.65 9.78
CA ASP A 126 2.29 22.45 8.97
C ASP A 126 1.27 21.32 9.21
N ARG A 127 0.14 21.62 9.85
CA ARG A 127 -0.85 20.57 10.18
C ARG A 127 -1.48 19.98 8.92
N ASN A 128 -2.00 20.83 8.05
CA ASN A 128 -2.63 20.40 6.81
C ASN A 128 -1.63 19.66 5.92
N GLU A 129 -0.38 20.11 5.87
CA GLU A 129 0.68 19.43 5.12
C GLU A 129 0.99 18.04 5.69
N ARG A 130 1.09 17.91 7.03
CA ARG A 130 1.25 16.60 7.67
C ARG A 130 0.11 15.65 7.33
N TYR A 131 -1.14 16.08 7.48
CA TYR A 131 -2.29 15.24 7.11
C TYR A 131 -2.36 14.94 5.60
N LYS A 132 -1.85 15.83 4.74
CA LYS A 132 -1.71 15.54 3.30
C LYS A 132 -0.68 14.42 3.05
N VAL A 133 0.48 14.45 3.70
CA VAL A 133 1.48 13.38 3.57
C VAL A 133 0.89 12.05 4.02
N TRP A 134 0.17 12.04 5.13
CA TRP A 134 -0.52 10.85 5.60
C TRP A 134 -1.64 10.39 4.67
N GLY A 135 -2.42 11.31 4.09
CA GLY A 135 -3.41 10.99 3.06
C GLY A 135 -2.79 10.36 1.81
N PHE A 136 -1.58 10.79 1.41
CA PHE A 136 -0.85 10.13 0.33
C PHE A 136 -0.50 8.68 0.70
N ILE A 137 -0.02 8.45 1.92
CA ILE A 137 0.36 7.12 2.40
C ILE A 137 -0.86 6.19 2.53
N TYR A 138 -2.00 6.69 3.00
CA TYR A 138 -3.21 5.89 3.21
C TYR A 138 -4.01 5.62 1.94
N TYR A 139 -4.09 6.60 1.04
CA TYR A 139 -5.00 6.52 -0.11
C TYR A 139 -4.27 6.35 -1.43
N VAL A 140 -3.21 7.11 -1.66
CA VAL A 140 -2.57 7.20 -2.98
C VAL A 140 -1.54 6.09 -3.18
N LEU A 141 -0.67 5.86 -2.19
CA LEU A 141 0.39 4.86 -2.26
C LEU A 141 -0.15 3.44 -2.48
N PRO A 142 -1.21 2.97 -1.80
CA PRO A 142 -1.80 1.66 -2.07
C PRO A 142 -2.28 1.50 -3.51
N ILE A 143 -2.95 2.53 -4.04
CA ILE A 143 -3.46 2.52 -5.42
C ILE A 143 -2.29 2.45 -6.41
N ILE A 144 -1.23 3.23 -6.20
CA ILE A 144 -0.03 3.18 -7.03
C ILE A 144 0.59 1.77 -7.01
N LEU A 145 0.70 1.15 -5.84
CA LEU A 145 1.24 -0.20 -5.72
C LEU A 145 0.38 -1.25 -6.45
N ILE A 146 -0.94 -1.13 -6.38
CA ILE A 146 -1.87 -1.99 -7.13
C ILE A 146 -1.70 -1.79 -8.63
N LEU A 147 -1.62 -0.54 -9.11
CA LEU A 147 -1.43 -0.22 -10.52
C LEU A 147 -0.08 -0.71 -11.04
N ILE A 148 0.99 -0.54 -10.27
CA ILE A 148 2.32 -1.07 -10.61
C ILE A 148 2.25 -2.60 -10.74
N ASN A 149 1.60 -3.29 -9.80
CA ASN A 149 1.43 -4.74 -9.90
C ASN A 149 0.62 -5.17 -11.13
N TRP A 150 -0.38 -4.38 -11.54
CA TRP A 150 -1.20 -4.68 -12.71
C TRP A 150 -0.46 -4.45 -14.04
N LEU A 151 0.46 -3.48 -14.08
CA LEU A 151 1.31 -3.22 -15.26
C LEU A 151 2.39 -4.28 -15.48
N ILE A 152 2.57 -5.21 -14.54
CA ILE A 152 3.55 -6.29 -14.68
C ILE A 152 2.95 -7.40 -15.56
N PRO A 153 3.48 -7.65 -16.78
CA PRO A 153 2.91 -8.64 -17.67
C PRO A 153 2.90 -10.04 -17.06
N GLU A 154 1.75 -10.70 -17.18
CA GLU A 154 1.43 -12.05 -16.66
C GLU A 154 2.18 -13.17 -17.40
N SER A 155 2.42 -12.98 -18.70
CA SER A 155 3.27 -13.85 -19.51
C SER A 155 4.59 -13.17 -19.83
N ARG A 156 5.66 -13.96 -19.92
CA ARG A 156 6.91 -13.50 -20.52
C ARG A 156 7.20 -14.38 -21.74
N PRO A 157 7.41 -13.79 -22.92
CA PRO A 157 7.86 -14.55 -24.06
C PRO A 157 9.26 -15.08 -23.77
N ILE A 158 9.39 -16.40 -23.84
CA ILE A 158 10.67 -17.09 -23.82
C ILE A 158 10.98 -17.47 -25.25
N ARG A 159 12.15 -17.04 -25.75
CA ARG A 159 12.61 -17.49 -27.06
C ARG A 159 13.33 -18.80 -26.87
N LEU A 160 12.93 -19.81 -27.64
CA LEU A 160 13.52 -21.13 -27.61
C LEU A 160 14.12 -21.39 -28.99
N ASP A 161 15.44 -21.38 -29.07
CA ASP A 161 16.17 -21.74 -30.27
C ASP A 161 16.35 -23.27 -30.27
N ARG A 162 15.44 -23.96 -30.95
CA ARG A 162 15.45 -25.43 -31.07
C ARG A 162 16.72 -25.95 -31.76
N ARG A 163 17.26 -25.21 -32.74
CA ARG A 163 18.43 -25.65 -33.51
C ARG A 163 19.69 -25.72 -32.66
N ASN A 164 19.82 -24.78 -31.73
CA ASN A 164 20.98 -24.71 -30.84
C ASN A 164 20.71 -25.28 -29.43
N GLY A 165 19.46 -25.65 -29.14
CA GLY A 165 19.02 -26.09 -27.82
C GLY A 165 19.15 -24.98 -26.78
N ILE A 166 18.87 -23.72 -27.13
CA ILE A 166 19.08 -22.57 -26.23
C ILE A 166 17.74 -21.93 -25.84
N ILE A 167 17.53 -21.77 -24.54
CA ILE A 167 16.45 -20.98 -23.96
C ILE A 167 16.97 -19.61 -23.56
N TYR A 168 16.30 -18.57 -24.05
CA TYR A 168 16.53 -17.19 -23.65
C TYR A 168 15.39 -16.71 -22.75
N PHE A 169 15.68 -16.48 -21.47
CA PHE A 169 14.73 -15.92 -20.50
C PHE A 169 15.17 -14.54 -20.01
N LYS A 170 14.30 -13.54 -20.14
CA LYS A 170 14.52 -12.19 -19.59
C LYS A 170 13.88 -12.07 -18.20
N SER A 171 14.72 -12.04 -17.16
CA SER A 171 14.33 -11.51 -15.85
C SER A 171 14.51 -10.00 -15.82
N TRP A 172 13.84 -9.29 -14.91
CA TRP A 172 13.73 -7.82 -14.87
C TRP A 172 15.05 -7.06 -15.13
N TRP A 173 16.19 -7.61 -14.73
CA TRP A 173 17.52 -7.00 -14.94
C TRP A 173 18.56 -7.94 -15.55
N LYS A 174 18.19 -9.18 -15.91
CA LYS A 174 19.15 -10.21 -16.34
C LYS A 174 18.60 -11.07 -17.46
N TYR A 175 19.42 -11.25 -18.48
CA TYR A 175 19.21 -12.27 -19.50
C TYR A 175 19.83 -13.57 -19.00
N PHE A 176 19.01 -14.61 -18.90
CA PHE A 176 19.46 -15.95 -18.61
C PHE A 176 19.45 -16.75 -19.91
N ILE A 177 20.61 -17.31 -20.25
CA ILE A 177 20.79 -18.19 -21.41
C ILE A 177 21.01 -19.58 -20.84
N TYR A 178 20.04 -20.47 -21.07
CA TYR A 178 20.14 -21.87 -20.66
C TYR A 178 20.30 -22.75 -21.89
N ARG A 179 21.36 -23.56 -21.93
CA ARG A 179 21.52 -24.58 -22.96
C ARG A 179 20.86 -25.87 -22.47
N ILE A 180 19.85 -26.33 -23.19
CA ILE A 180 19.21 -27.63 -23.01
C ILE A 180 19.90 -28.62 -23.96
N PRO A 181 20.25 -29.84 -23.49
CA PRO A 181 20.75 -30.88 -24.37
C PRO A 181 19.70 -31.27 -25.44
N ILE A 182 20.11 -31.27 -26.71
CA ILE A 182 19.24 -31.42 -27.89
C ILE A 182 18.43 -32.72 -27.84
N ASP A 183 19.00 -33.78 -27.26
CA ASP A 183 18.39 -35.10 -27.06
C ASP A 183 17.07 -35.08 -26.27
N SER A 184 16.76 -33.98 -25.57
CA SER A 184 15.52 -33.83 -24.80
C SER A 184 14.34 -33.24 -25.59
N PHE A 185 14.56 -32.76 -26.82
CA PHE A 185 13.50 -32.24 -27.70
C PHE A 185 12.90 -33.30 -28.65
N GLU A 186 13.60 -34.41 -28.88
CA GLU A 186 13.14 -35.47 -29.80
C GLU A 186 11.96 -36.30 -29.26
N GLN A 187 11.58 -36.15 -27.99
CA GLN A 187 10.48 -36.93 -27.38
C GLN A 187 9.09 -36.26 -27.47
N SER A 188 8.97 -35.09 -28.09
CA SER A 188 7.66 -34.44 -28.30
C SER A 188 7.44 -34.11 -29.77
N THR A 189 7.40 -35.13 -30.62
CA THR A 189 6.60 -35.04 -31.84
C THR A 189 5.12 -34.95 -31.44
N PRO A 190 4.31 -34.14 -32.14
CA PRO A 190 2.87 -34.12 -31.91
C PRO A 190 2.34 -35.51 -32.30
N ASN A 191 1.88 -36.28 -31.32
CA ASN A 191 1.12 -37.50 -31.60
C ASN A 191 -0.01 -37.12 -32.56
N GLU A 192 0.00 -37.78 -33.71
CA GLU A 192 -1.07 -37.84 -34.67
C GLU A 192 -2.40 -38.01 -33.92
N MET A 193 -3.28 -37.01 -34.03
CA MET A 193 -4.70 -37.21 -33.76
C MET A 193 -5.21 -38.21 -34.80
N HIS A 194 -5.20 -39.49 -34.46
CA HIS A 194 -6.10 -40.43 -35.08
C HIS A 194 -7.54 -40.04 -34.73
N ILE A 195 -8.18 -39.30 -35.63
CA ILE A 195 -9.63 -39.22 -35.69
C ILE A 195 -10.10 -40.58 -36.22
N GLY A 196 -10.50 -41.46 -35.31
CA GLY A 196 -11.33 -42.61 -35.64
C GLY A 196 -12.77 -42.14 -35.85
N LEU A 197 -13.29 -42.37 -37.04
CA LEU A 197 -14.74 -42.42 -37.32
C LEU A 197 -15.36 -43.63 -36.61
#